data_AF-A0A1C6KXW3-F1
#
_entry.id   AF-A0A1C6KXW3-F1
#
_cell.length_a   1.000
_cell.length_b   1.000
_cell.length_c   1.000
_cell.angle_alpha   90.00
_cell.angle_beta   90.00
_cell.angle_gamma   90.00
#
_symmetry.space_group_name_H-M   'P 1'
#
loop_
_entity.id
_entity.type
_entity.pdbx_description
1 polymer ?
#
loop_
_entity_poly.entity_id
_entity_poly.type
_entity_poly.pdbx_seq_one_letter_code
_entity_poly.pdbx_strand_id
1 'polypeptide(L)'
;MKDAEVSHCLSFEQVRDEIIDIYGIKPGDFDTITNCRYTIPGFMDIGRLYSIMIEDCAKSGEEVNEMIKIFKSFISDEISNFKTGVYYQNPDYLEWSYREGQLLD
;
A
#
# COMPACT_ATOMS: atom_id res chain seq x y z
N MET A 1 16.78 25.15 -4.97
CA MET A 1 16.07 24.49 -6.10
C MET A 1 16.95 24.59 -7.34
N LYS A 2 17.94 23.69 -7.46
CA LYS A 2 18.85 23.61 -8.62
C LYS A 2 19.36 22.18 -8.85
N ASP A 3 18.56 21.17 -8.55
CA ASP A 3 19.03 19.77 -8.57
C ASP A 3 18.18 18.86 -9.48
N ALA A 4 17.32 19.44 -10.32
CA ALA A 4 16.42 18.68 -11.21
C ALA A 4 16.93 18.58 -12.66
N GLU A 5 18.22 18.79 -12.92
CA GLU A 5 18.78 18.73 -14.29
C GLU A 5 19.77 17.59 -14.53
N VAL A 6 20.17 16.81 -13.51
CA VAL A 6 21.11 15.70 -13.70
C VAL A 6 20.79 14.52 -12.77
N SER A 7 19.68 13.83 -13.00
CA SER A 7 19.49 12.48 -12.43
C SER A 7 18.99 11.55 -13.52
N HIS A 8 19.88 11.27 -14.47
CA HIS A 8 19.67 10.20 -15.45
C HIS A 8 19.88 8.86 -14.75
N CYS A 9 18.78 8.29 -14.23
CA CYS A 9 18.61 6.91 -13.80
C CYS A 9 19.67 6.37 -12.82
N LEU A 10 19.81 7.00 -11.65
CA LEU A 10 20.39 6.30 -10.50
C LEU A 10 19.47 5.13 -10.12
N SER A 11 20.06 4.00 -9.74
CA SER A 11 19.27 2.89 -9.20
C SER A 11 18.64 3.29 -7.87
N PHE A 12 17.55 2.61 -7.49
CA PHE A 12 16.90 2.85 -6.20
C PHE A 12 17.88 2.76 -5.02
N GLU A 13 18.85 1.85 -5.12
CA GLU A 13 19.92 1.67 -4.14
C GLU A 13 20.85 2.89 -4.04
N GLN A 14 21.24 3.48 -5.17
CA GLN A 14 22.12 4.65 -5.19
C GLN A 14 21.42 5.89 -4.62
N VAL A 15 20.15 6.10 -4.98
CA VAL A 15 19.34 7.19 -4.43
C VAL A 15 19.15 7.01 -2.92
N ARG A 16 18.93 5.77 -2.47
CA ARG A 16 18.83 5.46 -1.04
C ARG A 16 20.11 5.86 -0.29
N ASP A 17 21.26 5.42 -0.77
CA ASP A 17 22.54 5.65 -0.09
C ASP A 17 22.88 7.15 -0.01
N GLU A 18 22.60 7.92 -1.07
CA GLU A 18 22.77 9.38 -1.09
C GLU A 18 21.86 10.08 -0.06
N ILE A 19 20.59 9.67 0.04
CA ILE A 19 19.65 10.21 1.03
C ILE A 19 20.08 9.86 2.46
N ILE A 20 20.58 8.63 2.70
CA ILE A 20 21.08 8.23 4.01
C ILE A 20 22.24 9.13 4.44
N ASP A 21 23.17 9.44 3.54
CA ASP A 21 24.33 10.30 3.81
C ASP A 21 23.91 11.76 4.06
N ILE A 22 23.07 12.33 3.19
CA ILE A 22 22.58 13.71 3.31
C ILE A 22 21.88 13.96 4.66
N TYR A 23 21.04 13.01 5.10
CA TYR A 23 20.24 13.17 6.31
C TYR A 23 20.85 12.49 7.55
N GLY A 24 22.02 11.86 7.43
CA GLY A 24 22.69 11.15 8.53
C GLY A 24 21.81 10.05 9.15
N ILE A 25 21.04 9.34 8.34
CA ILE A 25 20.11 8.30 8.80
C ILE A 25 20.93 7.14 9.35
N LYS A 26 20.65 6.75 10.60
CA LYS A 26 21.38 5.65 11.23
C LYS A 26 20.96 4.30 10.62
N PRO A 27 21.90 3.36 10.41
CA PRO A 27 21.55 2.00 10.05
C PRO A 27 20.73 1.37 11.19
N GLY A 28 19.62 0.76 10.83
CA GLY A 28 18.73 0.01 11.72
C GLY A 28 18.30 -1.27 11.02
N ASP A 29 17.67 -2.18 11.76
CA ASP A 29 17.19 -3.46 11.19
C ASP A 29 16.00 -3.25 10.25
N PHE A 30 15.29 -2.11 10.37
CA PHE A 30 14.12 -1.71 9.58
C PHE A 30 13.17 -2.89 9.25
N ASP A 31 13.06 -3.82 10.19
CA ASP A 31 12.35 -5.06 9.98
C ASP A 31 10.85 -4.85 10.17
N THR A 32 10.18 -4.65 9.04
CA THR A 32 8.72 -4.54 8.97
C THR A 32 8.05 -5.90 8.80
N ILE A 33 8.83 -6.99 8.67
CA ILE A 33 8.35 -8.28 8.20
C ILE A 33 8.39 -9.35 9.29
N THR A 34 9.51 -9.50 10.01
CA THR A 34 9.76 -10.66 10.91
C THR A 34 8.81 -10.70 12.11
N ASN A 35 8.22 -9.56 12.48
CA ASN A 35 7.20 -9.46 13.54
C ASN A 35 5.75 -9.62 13.05
N CYS A 36 5.52 -9.88 11.76
CA CYS A 36 4.16 -10.12 11.26
C CYS A 36 3.70 -11.54 11.61
N ARG A 37 2.50 -11.66 12.19
CA ARG A 37 1.88 -12.96 12.53
C ARG A 37 1.54 -13.78 11.27
N TYR A 38 1.39 -13.11 10.14
CA TYR A 38 1.00 -13.70 8.86
C TYR A 38 2.08 -13.48 7.80
N THR A 39 2.17 -14.40 6.85
CA THR A 39 3.08 -14.29 5.70
C THR A 39 2.70 -13.10 4.85
N ILE A 40 3.60 -12.12 4.72
CA ILE A 40 3.33 -10.93 3.92
C ILE A 40 3.10 -11.33 2.45
N PRO A 41 1.98 -10.89 1.84
CA PRO A 41 1.67 -11.19 0.45
C PRO A 41 2.66 -10.54 -0.52
N GLY A 42 2.81 -11.14 -1.71
CA GLY A 42 3.56 -10.51 -2.78
C GLY A 42 2.82 -9.30 -3.35
N PHE A 43 3.54 -8.39 -4.02
CA PHE A 43 2.93 -7.20 -4.63
C PHE A 43 1.82 -7.55 -5.65
N MET A 44 1.93 -8.70 -6.33
CA MET A 44 0.89 -9.19 -7.25
C MET A 44 -0.40 -9.60 -6.52
N ASP A 45 -0.28 -10.20 -5.35
CA ASP A 45 -1.44 -10.64 -4.56
C ASP A 45 -2.18 -9.42 -3.99
N ILE A 46 -1.43 -8.43 -3.51
CA ILE A 46 -1.97 -7.14 -3.08
C ILE A 46 -2.67 -6.44 -4.24
N GLY A 47 -2.03 -6.36 -5.39
CA GLY A 47 -2.62 -5.75 -6.60
C GLY A 47 -3.92 -6.44 -7.01
N ARG A 48 -3.97 -7.78 -6.96
CA ARG A 48 -5.18 -8.56 -7.25
C ARG A 48 -6.34 -8.19 -6.31
N LEU A 49 -6.08 -8.06 -5.01
CA LEU A 49 -7.12 -7.68 -4.05
C LEU A 49 -7.70 -6.31 -4.37
N TYR A 50 -6.84 -5.31 -4.62
CA TYR A 50 -7.30 -3.98 -5.02
C TYR A 50 -8.10 -4.02 -6.33
N SER A 51 -7.68 -4.80 -7.33
CA SER A 51 -8.44 -4.96 -8.57
C SER A 51 -9.86 -5.46 -8.31
N ILE A 52 -10.01 -6.50 -7.48
CA ILE A 52 -11.32 -7.05 -7.09
C ILE A 52 -12.17 -5.95 -6.42
N MET A 53 -11.61 -5.28 -5.41
CA MET A 53 -12.35 -4.23 -4.70
C MET A 53 -12.79 -3.09 -5.61
N ILE A 54 -11.94 -2.67 -6.55
CA ILE A 54 -12.27 -1.61 -7.51
C ILE A 54 -13.41 -2.07 -8.43
N GLU A 55 -13.33 -3.29 -8.97
CA GLU A 55 -14.35 -3.83 -9.87
C GLU A 55 -15.71 -3.99 -9.17
N ASP A 56 -15.71 -4.45 -7.91
CA ASP A 56 -16.94 -4.69 -7.14
C ASP A 56 -17.56 -3.39 -6.60
N CYS A 57 -16.73 -2.41 -6.23
CA CYS A 57 -17.21 -1.12 -5.71
C CYS A 57 -17.64 -0.14 -6.80
N ALA A 58 -16.99 -0.19 -7.97
CA ALA A 58 -17.17 0.82 -9.00
C ALA A 58 -18.49 0.63 -9.75
N LYS A 59 -19.03 1.75 -10.22
CA LYS A 59 -20.01 1.73 -11.30
C LYS A 59 -19.27 1.61 -12.63
N SER A 60 -19.90 0.97 -13.62
CA SER A 60 -19.31 0.84 -14.95
C SER A 60 -18.88 2.22 -15.51
N GLY A 61 -17.61 2.34 -15.86
CA GLY A 61 -16.97 3.56 -16.36
C GLY A 61 -16.42 4.51 -15.29
N GLU A 62 -16.59 4.19 -14.00
CA GLU A 62 -16.13 5.00 -12.86
C GLU A 62 -14.98 4.33 -12.08
N GLU A 63 -14.36 3.29 -12.64
CA GLU A 63 -13.35 2.45 -11.98
C GLU A 63 -12.14 3.26 -11.51
N VAL A 64 -11.71 4.25 -12.29
CA VAL A 64 -10.59 5.14 -11.94
C VAL A 64 -10.94 6.03 -10.75
N ASN A 65 -12.17 6.56 -10.71
CA ASN A 65 -12.63 7.39 -9.60
C ASN A 65 -12.76 6.55 -8.33
N GLU A 66 -13.25 5.32 -8.44
CA GLU A 66 -13.39 4.42 -7.30
C GLU A 66 -12.02 3.96 -6.78
N MET A 67 -11.08 3.64 -7.66
CA MET A 67 -9.68 3.39 -7.31
C MET A 67 -9.11 4.52 -6.44
N ILE A 68 -9.25 5.78 -6.88
CA ILE A 68 -8.74 6.94 -6.13
C ILE A 68 -9.40 7.05 -4.75
N LYS A 69 -10.70 6.74 -4.63
CA LYS A 69 -11.39 6.77 -3.33
C LYS A 69 -10.89 5.66 -2.41
N ILE A 70 -10.77 4.43 -2.91
CA ILE A 70 -10.27 3.29 -2.14
C ILE A 70 -8.89 3.60 -1.59
N PHE A 71 -7.94 4.04 -2.42
CA PHE A 71 -6.58 4.41 -2.00
C PHE A 71 -6.51 5.61 -1.06
N LYS A 72 -7.55 6.44 -0.99
CA LYS A 72 -7.65 7.58 -0.05
C LYS A 72 -8.45 7.26 1.20
N SER A 73 -9.01 6.07 1.31
CA SER A 73 -9.87 5.67 2.42
C SER A 73 -9.10 4.84 3.45
N PHE A 74 -9.68 4.75 4.64
CA PHE A 74 -9.12 3.99 5.76
C PHE A 74 -8.85 2.52 5.39
N ILE A 75 -9.61 1.93 4.46
CA ILE A 75 -9.47 0.52 4.11
C ILE A 75 -8.09 0.24 3.49
N SER A 76 -7.52 1.20 2.77
CA SER A 76 -6.19 1.04 2.17
C SER A 76 -5.10 0.97 3.23
N ASP A 77 -5.22 1.78 4.29
CA ASP A 77 -4.31 1.76 5.44
C ASP A 77 -4.43 0.43 6.20
N GLU A 78 -5.65 -0.05 6.42
CA GLU A 78 -5.91 -1.32 7.12
C GLU A 78 -5.41 -2.54 6.32
N ILE A 79 -5.63 -2.58 5.01
CA ILE A 79 -5.11 -3.64 4.11
C ILE A 79 -3.58 -3.63 4.10
N SER A 80 -2.96 -2.44 4.13
CA SER A 80 -1.50 -2.30 4.12
C SER A 80 -0.86 -2.59 5.48
N ASN A 81 -1.67 -2.71 6.54
CA ASN A 81 -1.20 -3.06 7.88
C ASN A 81 -1.15 -4.58 8.06
N PHE A 82 -0.07 -5.21 7.57
CA PHE A 82 0.13 -6.67 7.67
C PHE A 82 0.32 -7.21 9.09
N LYS A 83 0.35 -6.33 10.10
CA LYS A 83 0.32 -6.75 11.51
C LYS A 83 -1.08 -7.19 11.94
N THR A 84 -2.11 -6.73 11.24
CA THR A 84 -3.51 -7.14 11.46
C THR A 84 -3.88 -8.26 10.48
N GLY A 85 -4.99 -8.94 10.76
CA GLY A 85 -5.53 -9.98 9.88
C GLY A 85 -6.38 -9.44 8.72
N VAL A 86 -6.43 -8.11 8.52
CA VAL A 86 -7.42 -7.46 7.61
C VAL A 86 -7.20 -7.87 6.16
N TYR A 87 -5.95 -7.81 5.67
CA TYR A 87 -5.61 -8.25 4.31
C TYR A 87 -6.11 -9.67 3.98
N TYR A 88 -6.17 -10.55 4.98
CA TYR A 88 -6.54 -11.95 4.82
C TYR A 88 -8.04 -12.22 4.99
N GLN A 89 -8.84 -11.17 5.20
CA GLN A 89 -10.30 -11.31 5.23
C GLN A 89 -10.85 -11.55 3.82
N ASN A 90 -12.10 -12.00 3.78
CA ASN A 90 -12.81 -12.18 2.53
C ASN A 90 -13.00 -10.82 1.81
N PRO A 91 -12.82 -10.73 0.48
CA PRO A 91 -13.08 -9.50 -0.29
C PRO A 91 -14.46 -8.87 -0.02
N ASP A 92 -15.52 -9.66 0.13
CA ASP A 92 -16.87 -9.16 0.46
C ASP A 92 -16.86 -8.38 1.78
N TYR A 93 -16.16 -8.89 2.80
CA TYR A 93 -16.05 -8.22 4.09
C TYR A 93 -15.34 -6.86 3.95
N LEU A 94 -14.28 -6.81 3.14
CA LEU A 94 -13.51 -5.58 2.89
C LEU A 94 -14.33 -4.57 2.09
N GLU A 95 -15.10 -5.03 1.10
CA GLU A 95 -16.04 -4.22 0.34
C GLU A 95 -17.08 -3.58 1.26
N TRP A 96 -17.77 -4.39 2.07
CA TRP A 96 -18.82 -3.89 2.96
C TRP A 96 -18.24 -2.94 4.01
N SER A 97 -17.07 -3.26 4.58
CA SER A 97 -16.38 -2.37 5.51
C SER A 97 -16.02 -1.04 4.86
N TYR A 98 -15.52 -1.06 3.63
CA TYR A 98 -15.24 0.16 2.86
C TYR A 98 -16.50 0.99 2.64
N ARG A 99 -17.62 0.37 2.24
CA ARG A 99 -18.91 1.06 2.02
C ARG A 99 -19.48 1.68 3.29
N GLU A 100 -19.35 0.99 4.43
CA GLU A 100 -19.82 1.46 5.74
C GLU A 100 -18.87 2.49 6.38
N GLY A 101 -17.63 2.60 5.88
CA GLY A 101 -16.64 3.55 6.39
C GLY A 101 -15.92 3.10 7.68
N GLN A 102 -16.07 1.84 8.07
CA GLN A 102 -15.42 1.22 9.23
C GLN A 102 -15.32 -0.30 9.06
N LEU A 103 -14.41 -0.95 9.78
CA LEU A 103 -14.35 -2.41 9.84
C LEU A 103 -15.61 -2.97 10.52
N LEU A 104 -16.20 -4.00 9.92
CA LEU A 104 -17.39 -4.67 10.46
C LEU A 104 -17.00 -5.70 11.53
N ASP A 105 -17.91 -5.95 12.48
CA ASP A 105 -17.77 -6.95 13.56
C ASP A 105 -18.22 -8.36 13.11
#